data_AF-A0A2V8PW43-F1
#
_entry.id   AF-A0A2V8PW43-F1
#
_cell.length_a   1.000
_cell.length_b   1.000
_cell.length_c   1.000
_cell.angle_alpha   90.00
_cell.angle_beta   90.00
_cell.angle_gamma   90.00
#
_symmetry.space_group_name_H-M   'P 1'
#
loop_
_entity.id
_entity.type
_entity.pdbx_description
1 polymer ?
#
loop_
_entity_poly.entity_id
_entity_poly.type
_entity_poly.pdbx_seq_one_letter_code
_entity_poly.pdbx_strand_id
1 'polypeptide(L)'
;MRMYGSPSWSTDGSKLLIVGPGTLNCHNGGCNELYTINPTGTELKQLTHYSDDYESPRYSPDGTQILFDRHLATHYTIEDPPYGGYINSDDGYAIFVMEADGGGQTNITNHFAKASESDFGYNTSPAWQPLSSPAYDPPPAILSLSSNLYSVPNSASPKTEIIVTRTGNVNEAVSCDYQIPRNGEMLQGSPQGTLSFASGERSKTIVYPGSAYSGDTVYVHLSDVIGNGTFVGGIKDALISPISSSVIDNTDYFVRQQYEDFLNRDPDPLGWRFWNINIYTCGGNTCRTERRAQVSAAFFLSIEFHETGYLIYRTYKVAYGNLAGAPVPLKFNEFLPDAKKIGSSVIVNEGNWQQQLEANKQAFFSEFVERSRFALAYPTWMTPVQFVDALFANAGVIPSVSEREAAIGEFSGASSSADNPARARALRRVAENPALTQQEFNRAFVLMQYFGYLRRNPNDFPDSDYTGYDFWLTKLNQFNGDFQKAEMVKAFITSGEYRKRFGP
;
A
#
# COMPACT_ATOMS: atom_id res chain seq x y z
N MET A 1 58.49 -25.26 26.13
CA MET A 1 57.35 -24.56 25.51
C MET A 1 56.13 -25.44 25.67
N ARG A 2 55.17 -25.06 26.53
CA ARG A 2 53.83 -25.66 26.50
C ARG A 2 53.07 -24.90 25.42
N MET A 3 52.71 -25.55 24.32
CA MET A 3 51.81 -24.98 23.30
C MET A 3 50.39 -25.30 23.75
N TYR A 4 49.65 -24.31 24.25
CA TYR A 4 48.24 -24.47 24.64
C TYR A 4 47.26 -24.28 23.45
N GLY A 5 47.75 -23.87 22.27
CA GLY A 5 46.92 -23.62 21.08
C GLY A 5 47.01 -24.70 20.01
N SER A 6 45.89 -24.93 19.30
CA SER A 6 45.84 -25.74 18.07
C SER A 6 46.50 -24.98 16.91
N PRO A 7 47.67 -25.40 16.38
CA PRO A 7 48.31 -24.71 15.24
C PRO A 7 47.46 -24.79 13.97
N SER A 8 47.61 -23.82 13.06
CA SER A 8 46.89 -23.78 11.77
C SER A 8 47.87 -23.60 10.60
N TRP A 9 47.65 -24.35 9.52
CA TRP A 9 48.35 -24.12 8.25
C TRP A 9 47.74 -22.95 7.48
N SER A 10 48.56 -22.21 6.74
CA SER A 10 48.08 -21.34 5.66
C SER A 10 47.54 -22.18 4.51
N THR A 11 46.58 -21.65 3.75
CA THR A 11 45.93 -22.38 2.63
C THR A 11 46.92 -22.85 1.56
N ASP A 12 47.97 -22.05 1.30
CA ASP A 12 49.03 -22.35 0.35
C ASP A 12 50.13 -23.29 0.92
N GLY A 13 50.03 -23.67 2.20
CA GLY A 13 51.01 -24.50 2.89
C GLY A 13 52.36 -23.83 3.16
N SER A 14 52.50 -22.51 2.92
CA SER A 14 53.77 -21.81 3.05
C SER A 14 54.13 -21.43 4.48
N LYS A 15 53.15 -21.35 5.40
CA LYS A 15 53.32 -20.92 6.79
C LYS A 15 52.49 -21.74 7.78
N LEU A 16 52.98 -21.80 9.02
CA LEU A 16 52.28 -22.28 10.21
C LEU A 16 51.96 -21.10 11.13
N LEU A 17 50.71 -21.03 11.59
CA LEU A 17 50.23 -20.11 12.62
C LEU A 17 50.22 -20.84 13.96
N ILE A 18 50.94 -20.28 14.94
CA ILE A 18 51.19 -20.89 16.24
C ILE A 18 50.95 -19.89 17.37
N VAL A 19 50.71 -20.43 18.56
CA VAL A 19 50.59 -19.67 19.81
C VAL A 19 51.90 -19.80 20.59
N GLY A 20 52.45 -18.68 21.04
CA GLY A 20 53.71 -18.62 21.78
C GLY A 20 53.69 -17.60 22.92
N PRO A 21 54.66 -17.64 23.84
CA PRO A 21 54.72 -16.68 24.93
C PRO A 21 54.91 -15.25 24.38
N GLY A 22 54.13 -14.31 24.91
CA GLY A 22 54.30 -12.89 24.66
C GLY A 22 55.46 -12.29 25.42
N THR A 23 55.85 -11.08 25.03
CA THR A 23 56.93 -10.30 25.67
C THR A 23 56.40 -9.30 26.69
N LEU A 24 55.08 -9.17 26.81
CA LEU A 24 54.40 -8.24 27.71
C LEU A 24 54.02 -8.91 29.04
N ASN A 25 54.08 -8.15 30.14
CA ASN A 25 53.64 -8.59 31.46
C ASN A 25 52.11 -8.42 31.58
N CYS A 26 51.40 -9.52 31.74
CA CYS A 26 49.96 -9.56 31.97
C CYS A 26 49.64 -9.81 33.44
N HIS A 27 48.43 -9.41 33.88
CA HIS A 27 48.06 -9.32 35.31
C HIS A 27 48.26 -10.63 36.11
N ASN A 28 48.38 -11.81 35.48
CA ASN A 28 48.50 -13.10 36.17
C ASN A 28 49.45 -14.13 35.48
N GLY A 29 50.62 -13.72 34.99
CA GLY A 29 51.70 -14.70 34.70
C GLY A 29 52.02 -14.99 33.22
N GLY A 30 51.84 -13.99 32.34
CA GLY A 30 52.27 -13.99 30.93
C GLY A 30 51.10 -14.20 29.96
N CYS A 31 51.03 -13.39 28.91
CA CYS A 31 50.05 -13.55 27.82
C CYS A 31 50.61 -14.40 26.69
N ASN A 32 49.76 -15.17 26.02
CA ASN A 32 50.09 -15.77 24.74
C ASN A 32 49.88 -14.79 23.59
N GLU A 33 50.71 -14.91 22.57
CA GLU A 33 50.68 -14.12 21.34
C GLU A 33 50.66 -15.06 20.12
N LEU A 34 50.15 -14.57 18.99
CA LEU A 34 50.11 -15.29 17.73
C LEU A 34 51.38 -15.04 16.92
N TYR A 35 51.92 -16.10 16.35
CA TYR A 35 53.12 -16.07 15.52
C TYR A 35 52.91 -16.84 14.22
N THR A 36 53.61 -16.43 13.17
CA THR A 36 53.81 -17.22 11.95
C THR A 36 55.22 -17.78 11.92
N ILE A 37 55.39 -18.98 11.37
CA ILE A 37 56.68 -19.64 11.18
C ILE A 37 56.68 -20.43 9.87
N ASN A 38 57.84 -20.56 9.22
CA ASN A 38 57.98 -21.48 8.09
C ASN A 38 57.86 -22.94 8.56
N PRO A 39 57.41 -23.87 7.69
CA PRO A 39 57.38 -25.30 7.98
C PRO A 39 58.75 -25.89 8.35
N THR A 40 59.82 -25.24 7.89
CA THR A 40 61.22 -25.57 8.20
C THR A 40 61.67 -25.09 9.58
N GLY A 41 60.83 -24.38 10.32
CA GLY A 41 61.14 -23.78 11.62
C GLY A 41 61.87 -22.43 11.56
N THR A 42 62.00 -21.83 10.37
CA THR A 42 62.64 -20.51 10.17
C THR A 42 61.62 -19.38 10.10
N GLU A 43 62.08 -18.13 10.14
CA GLU A 43 61.23 -16.92 10.00
C GLU A 43 60.06 -16.82 10.98
N LEU A 44 60.32 -17.08 12.27
CA LEU A 44 59.35 -16.82 13.32
C LEU A 44 59.02 -15.32 13.37
N LYS A 45 57.75 -14.94 13.18
CA LYS A 45 57.26 -13.56 13.19
C LYS A 45 56.02 -13.44 14.07
N GLN A 46 56.06 -12.56 15.07
CA GLN A 46 54.91 -12.22 15.91
C GLN A 46 53.89 -11.37 15.12
N LEU A 47 52.60 -11.63 15.30
CA LEU A 47 51.49 -10.91 14.64
C LEU A 47 50.71 -9.99 15.59
N THR A 48 50.63 -10.35 16.87
CA THR A 48 49.82 -9.66 17.89
C THR A 48 50.72 -9.04 18.95
N HIS A 49 50.31 -7.90 19.52
CA HIS A 49 51.19 -7.07 20.36
C HIS A 49 50.46 -6.39 21.54
N TYR A 50 49.26 -6.84 21.89
CA TYR A 50 48.50 -6.28 23.00
C TYR A 50 48.70 -7.12 24.25
N SER A 51 48.56 -6.51 25.43
CA SER A 51 48.72 -7.19 26.73
C SER A 51 47.53 -8.07 27.12
N ASP A 52 47.03 -8.84 26.16
CA ASP A 52 45.88 -9.72 26.27
C ASP A 52 46.28 -11.14 25.81
N ASP A 53 45.51 -12.15 26.22
CA ASP A 53 45.81 -13.54 25.88
C ASP A 53 45.16 -13.95 24.56
N TYR A 54 45.96 -14.44 23.60
CA TYR A 54 45.51 -14.84 22.26
C TYR A 54 45.55 -16.36 22.07
N GLU A 55 44.42 -16.94 21.68
CA GLU A 55 44.25 -18.39 21.56
C GLU A 55 43.51 -18.84 20.27
N SER A 56 43.51 -20.16 20.06
CA SER A 56 42.87 -20.91 18.97
C SER A 56 42.88 -20.27 17.57
N PRO A 57 44.04 -19.87 17.04
CA PRO A 57 44.08 -19.17 15.77
C PRO A 57 43.79 -20.08 14.57
N ARG A 58 43.15 -19.52 13.53
CA ARG A 58 42.79 -20.20 12.27
C ARG A 58 42.94 -19.27 11.08
N TYR A 59 43.67 -19.71 10.05
CA TYR A 59 43.65 -19.04 8.75
C TYR A 59 42.28 -19.19 8.09
N SER A 60 41.82 -18.12 7.42
CA SER A 60 40.67 -18.18 6.52
C SER A 60 40.97 -19.11 5.34
N PRO A 61 39.94 -19.71 4.70
CA PRO A 61 40.15 -20.62 3.58
C PRO A 61 40.89 -20.00 2.39
N ASP A 62 40.80 -18.68 2.20
CA ASP A 62 41.54 -17.93 1.17
C ASP A 62 42.93 -17.43 1.65
N GLY A 63 43.27 -17.65 2.92
CA GLY A 63 44.54 -17.26 3.53
C GLY A 63 44.70 -15.76 3.77
N THR A 64 43.68 -14.93 3.53
CA THR A 64 43.76 -13.47 3.65
C THR A 64 43.56 -12.98 5.08
N GLN A 65 42.88 -13.76 5.92
CA GLN A 65 42.49 -13.38 7.27
C GLN A 65 42.83 -14.45 8.30
N ILE A 66 42.85 -14.04 9.57
CA ILE A 66 43.04 -14.90 10.73
C ILE A 66 41.89 -14.66 11.71
N LEU A 67 41.29 -15.75 12.18
CA LEU A 67 40.26 -15.78 13.22
C LEU A 67 40.86 -16.38 14.49
N PHE A 68 40.60 -15.78 15.64
CA PHE A 68 41.19 -16.16 16.91
C PHE A 68 40.29 -15.72 18.07
N ASP A 69 40.48 -16.31 19.23
CA ASP A 69 39.90 -15.83 20.48
C ASP A 69 40.92 -15.02 21.28
N ARG A 70 40.44 -13.94 21.89
CA ARG A 70 41.24 -13.01 22.70
C ARG A 70 40.57 -12.79 24.03
N HIS A 71 41.33 -12.92 25.10
CA HIS A 71 40.89 -12.59 26.46
C HIS A 71 40.81 -11.08 26.64
N LEU A 72 39.64 -10.56 26.98
CA LEU A 72 39.44 -9.14 27.23
C LEU A 72 39.50 -8.88 28.74
N ALA A 73 40.66 -8.47 29.24
CA ALA A 73 40.83 -8.10 30.65
C ALA A 73 40.21 -6.72 30.92
N THR A 74 38.89 -6.63 31.11
CA THR A 74 38.25 -5.42 31.68
C THR A 74 37.90 -5.65 33.14
N HIS A 75 38.61 -4.97 34.04
CA HIS A 75 38.39 -5.06 35.47
C HIS A 75 37.16 -4.22 35.87
N TYR A 76 36.06 -4.86 36.26
CA TYR A 76 34.91 -4.20 36.89
C TYR A 76 34.61 -4.83 38.24
N THR A 77 34.43 -3.98 39.25
CA THR A 77 33.92 -4.37 40.58
C THR A 77 32.41 -4.16 40.60
N ILE A 78 31.66 -5.24 40.80
CA ILE A 78 30.21 -5.18 41.02
C ILE A 78 29.96 -5.46 42.51
N GLU A 79 29.19 -4.60 43.18
CA GLU A 79 28.68 -4.86 44.53
C GLU A 79 27.56 -5.91 44.45
N ASP A 80 27.65 -6.97 45.26
CA ASP A 80 26.66 -8.05 45.35
C ASP A 80 25.79 -7.93 46.63
N PRO A 81 24.58 -7.34 46.55
CA PRO A 81 23.56 -7.50 47.58
C PRO A 81 22.72 -8.75 47.26
N PRO A 82 22.80 -9.82 48.08
CA PRO A 82 22.65 -9.78 49.54
C PRO A 82 23.82 -10.38 50.34
N TYR A 83 24.96 -10.72 49.73
CA TYR A 83 26.05 -11.41 50.43
C TYR A 83 27.27 -10.54 50.80
N GLY A 84 27.27 -9.25 50.47
CA GLY A 84 28.26 -8.29 51.00
C GLY A 84 29.70 -8.60 50.56
N GLY A 85 29.87 -9.22 49.40
CA GLY A 85 31.16 -9.45 48.75
C GLY A 85 31.29 -8.62 47.47
N TYR A 86 32.53 -8.26 47.12
CA TYR A 86 32.86 -7.78 45.77
C TYR A 86 33.03 -8.99 44.86
N ILE A 87 32.31 -9.04 43.74
CA ILE A 87 32.60 -10.02 42.68
C ILE A 87 33.61 -9.34 41.74
N ASN A 88 34.83 -9.85 41.68
CA ASN A 88 35.73 -9.56 40.58
C ASN A 88 35.25 -10.40 39.41
N SER A 89 34.54 -9.80 38.44
CA SER A 89 34.32 -10.47 37.17
C SER A 89 35.52 -10.17 36.28
N ASP A 90 36.60 -10.92 36.49
CA ASP A 90 37.51 -11.16 35.39
C ASP A 90 36.76 -12.08 34.38
N ASP A 91 36.99 -11.85 33.09
CA ASP A 91 36.93 -12.90 32.04
C ASP A 91 35.74 -12.93 31.07
N GLY A 92 36.06 -12.63 29.81
CA GLY A 92 35.42 -13.23 28.64
C GLY A 92 36.42 -13.34 27.50
N TYR A 93 36.46 -14.49 26.82
CA TYR A 93 37.09 -14.58 25.50
C TYR A 93 36.10 -14.07 24.45
N ALA A 94 36.58 -13.25 23.53
CA ALA A 94 35.83 -12.77 22.39
C ALA A 94 36.53 -13.20 21.10
N ILE A 95 35.74 -13.44 20.05
CA ILE A 95 36.27 -13.79 18.72
C ILE A 95 36.62 -12.51 17.97
N PHE A 96 37.84 -12.49 17.45
CA PHE A 96 38.36 -11.43 16.61
C PHE A 96 38.75 -11.98 15.24
N VAL A 97 38.61 -11.13 14.23
CA VAL A 97 39.18 -11.33 12.90
C VAL A 97 40.25 -10.27 12.65
N MET A 98 41.32 -10.65 11.97
CA MET A 98 42.37 -9.72 11.53
C MET A 98 42.89 -10.11 10.15
N GLU A 99 43.62 -9.20 9.50
CA GLU A 99 44.35 -9.49 8.27
C GLU A 99 45.51 -10.45 8.55
N ALA A 100 45.88 -11.28 7.58
CA ALA A 100 46.92 -12.32 7.72
C ALA A 100 48.31 -11.78 8.12
N ASP A 101 48.55 -10.47 7.94
CA ASP A 101 49.78 -9.79 8.34
C ASP A 101 49.80 -9.30 9.81
N GLY A 102 48.67 -9.44 10.53
CA GLY A 102 48.46 -8.99 11.90
C GLY A 102 47.69 -7.67 12.04
N GLY A 103 47.41 -6.99 10.92
CA GLY A 103 46.68 -5.72 10.89
C GLY A 103 45.17 -5.84 11.07
N GLY A 104 44.52 -4.72 11.43
CA GLY A 104 43.06 -4.59 11.30
C GLY A 104 42.21 -5.44 12.26
N GLN A 105 42.71 -5.79 13.45
CA GLN A 105 41.97 -6.60 14.42
C GLN A 105 40.57 -6.00 14.72
N THR A 106 39.52 -6.78 14.47
CA THR A 106 38.12 -6.40 14.66
C THR A 106 37.40 -7.45 15.52
N ASN A 107 36.73 -7.02 16.60
CA ASN A 107 35.89 -7.91 17.41
C ASN A 107 34.59 -8.20 16.66
N ILE A 108 34.32 -9.47 16.34
CA ILE A 108 33.12 -9.88 15.59
C ILE A 108 31.99 -10.39 16.47
N THR A 109 32.28 -10.73 17.73
CA THR A 109 31.24 -11.14 18.68
C THR A 109 30.39 -9.94 19.14
N ASN A 110 30.84 -8.71 18.90
CA ASN A 110 30.11 -7.47 19.20
C ASN A 110 29.54 -7.39 20.62
N HIS A 111 30.14 -8.09 21.59
CA HIS A 111 29.73 -7.98 22.98
C HIS A 111 30.19 -6.63 23.55
N PHE A 112 29.22 -5.76 23.83
CA PHE A 112 29.39 -4.67 24.78
C PHE A 112 29.28 -5.26 26.18
N ALA A 113 30.30 -5.05 27.03
CA ALA A 113 30.23 -5.36 28.45
C ALA A 113 29.04 -4.61 29.08
N LYS A 114 27.90 -5.28 29.26
CA LYS A 114 26.83 -4.85 30.15
C LYS A 114 26.92 -5.69 31.41
N ALA A 115 27.17 -5.03 32.54
CA ALA A 115 27.52 -5.60 33.83
C ALA A 115 26.37 -6.31 34.59
N SER A 116 25.39 -6.94 33.91
CA SER A 116 24.23 -7.48 34.64
C SER A 116 23.62 -8.78 34.14
N GLU A 117 24.30 -9.56 33.29
CA GLU A 117 23.80 -10.89 32.93
C GLU A 117 24.90 -11.92 33.18
N SER A 118 24.63 -12.85 34.10
CA SER A 118 25.48 -13.96 34.52
C SER A 118 25.60 -15.07 33.46
N ASP A 119 25.59 -14.70 32.17
CA ASP A 119 25.49 -15.62 31.03
C ASP A 119 26.61 -15.37 29.98
N PHE A 120 27.78 -14.91 30.44
CA PHE A 120 28.96 -14.76 29.60
C PHE A 120 29.57 -16.14 29.29
N GLY A 121 29.11 -16.76 28.21
CA GLY A 121 29.77 -17.91 27.62
C GLY A 121 31.15 -17.53 27.10
N TYR A 122 32.15 -18.38 27.34
CA TYR A 122 33.47 -18.31 26.71
C TYR A 122 33.33 -18.48 25.19
N ASN A 123 33.39 -17.39 24.41
CA ASN A 123 33.45 -17.50 22.94
C ASN A 123 34.87 -17.93 22.56
N THR A 124 35.06 -19.24 22.39
CA THR A 124 36.36 -19.86 22.15
C THR A 124 36.26 -20.82 20.97
N SER A 125 37.41 -21.33 20.52
CA SER A 125 37.48 -22.36 19.47
C SER A 125 36.80 -21.96 18.15
N PRO A 126 37.05 -20.74 17.62
CA PRO A 126 36.43 -20.33 16.38
C PRO A 126 36.90 -21.20 15.21
N ALA A 127 36.04 -21.34 14.21
CA ALA A 127 36.36 -22.04 12.98
C ALA A 127 35.78 -21.29 11.78
N TRP A 128 36.54 -21.28 10.69
CA TRP A 128 36.00 -20.91 9.39
C TRP A 128 35.20 -22.06 8.81
N GLN A 129 34.12 -21.76 8.10
CA GLN A 129 33.48 -22.75 7.25
C GLN A 129 34.51 -23.24 6.21
N PRO A 130 34.76 -24.56 6.08
CA PRO A 130 35.70 -25.06 5.10
C PRO A 130 35.16 -24.79 3.69
N LEU A 131 35.92 -24.05 2.88
CA LEU A 131 35.66 -23.91 1.45
C LEU A 131 36.65 -24.80 0.70
N SER A 132 36.15 -25.82 0.00
CA SER A 132 36.94 -26.54 -1.00
C SER A 132 37.30 -25.57 -2.14
N SER A 133 38.59 -25.40 -2.42
CA SER A 133 39.09 -24.51 -3.50
C SER A 133 38.59 -24.91 -4.90
N PRO A 134 38.40 -23.94 -5.84
CA PRO A 134 38.24 -22.50 -5.61
C PRO A 134 36.77 -22.17 -5.34
N ALA A 135 36.54 -21.17 -4.48
CA ALA A 135 35.22 -20.69 -4.13
C ALA A 135 34.42 -20.32 -5.39
N TYR A 136 33.39 -21.12 -5.67
CA TYR A 136 32.36 -20.90 -6.70
C TYR A 136 32.91 -20.23 -7.97
N ASP A 137 33.41 -21.02 -8.91
CA ASP A 137 33.52 -20.58 -10.30
C ASP A 137 32.31 -21.12 -11.09
N PRO A 138 31.39 -20.26 -11.56
CA PRO A 138 31.41 -18.81 -11.42
C PRO A 138 30.88 -18.35 -10.05
N PRO A 139 31.30 -17.17 -9.55
CA PRO A 139 30.88 -16.63 -8.25
C PRO A 139 29.36 -16.49 -8.18
N PRO A 140 28.71 -16.39 -7.01
CA PRO A 140 27.26 -16.22 -6.97
C PRO A 140 26.84 -14.87 -7.56
N ALA A 141 25.63 -14.83 -8.11
CA ALA A 141 24.95 -13.60 -8.45
C ALA A 141 24.51 -12.87 -7.17
N ILE A 142 24.90 -11.62 -6.99
CA ILE A 142 24.42 -10.81 -5.86
C ILE A 142 23.13 -10.12 -6.30
N LEU A 143 22.01 -10.49 -5.68
CA LEU A 143 20.72 -9.83 -5.85
C LEU A 143 20.57 -8.74 -4.79
N SER A 144 20.20 -7.53 -5.21
CA SER A 144 20.11 -6.38 -4.31
C SER A 144 18.99 -5.46 -4.73
N LEU A 145 18.27 -4.89 -3.77
CA LEU A 145 17.50 -3.67 -4.02
C LEU A 145 18.47 -2.54 -4.40
N SER A 146 18.04 -1.68 -5.32
CA SER A 146 18.84 -0.55 -5.79
C SER A 146 18.99 0.58 -4.75
N SER A 147 18.13 0.59 -3.73
CA SER A 147 18.12 1.57 -2.65
C SER A 147 17.58 0.93 -1.36
N ASN A 148 17.99 1.43 -0.20
CA ASN A 148 17.40 1.09 1.10
C ASN A 148 16.12 1.91 1.40
N LEU A 149 15.80 2.90 0.56
CA LEU A 149 14.64 3.77 0.67
C LEU A 149 14.05 4.06 -0.71
N TYR A 150 12.75 3.80 -0.87
CA TYR A 150 11.97 4.18 -2.04
C TYR A 150 10.88 5.17 -1.60
N SER A 151 10.75 6.30 -2.30
CA SER A 151 9.71 7.29 -1.98
C SER A 151 8.51 7.10 -2.90
N VAL A 152 7.32 7.00 -2.33
CA VAL A 152 6.11 7.01 -3.15
C VAL A 152 5.94 8.40 -3.76
N PRO A 153 5.86 8.53 -5.09
CA PRO A 153 5.75 9.84 -5.73
C PRO A 153 4.40 10.47 -5.42
N ASN A 154 4.40 11.77 -5.19
CA ASN A 154 3.17 12.54 -5.06
C ASN A 154 2.61 12.85 -6.46
N SER A 155 1.89 11.89 -7.07
CA SER A 155 1.37 11.98 -8.44
C SER A 155 -0.07 11.47 -8.55
N ALA A 156 -0.70 11.68 -9.72
CA ALA A 156 -2.07 11.23 -9.99
C ALA A 156 -2.28 9.70 -9.90
N SER A 157 -1.22 8.95 -10.18
CA SER A 157 -1.19 7.50 -10.12
C SER A 157 0.13 7.10 -9.47
N PRO A 158 0.24 7.19 -8.14
CA PRO A 158 1.49 6.93 -7.45
C PRO A 158 1.90 5.49 -7.73
N LYS A 159 3.03 5.32 -8.41
CA LYS A 159 3.66 4.03 -8.65
C LYS A 159 5.10 4.16 -8.21
N THR A 160 5.54 3.21 -7.39
CA THR A 160 6.93 3.15 -6.97
C THR A 160 7.59 2.00 -7.71
N GLU A 161 8.56 2.32 -8.56
CA GLU A 161 9.38 1.32 -9.23
C GLU A 161 10.53 0.93 -8.29
N ILE A 162 10.53 -0.34 -7.90
CA ILE A 162 11.55 -0.92 -7.02
C ILE A 162 12.44 -1.77 -7.91
N ILE A 163 13.67 -1.32 -8.11
CA ILE A 163 14.63 -1.99 -8.98
C ILE A 163 15.42 -2.99 -8.14
N VAL A 164 15.39 -4.25 -8.55
CA VAL A 164 16.28 -5.30 -8.03
C VAL A 164 17.40 -5.49 -9.03
N THR A 165 18.63 -5.21 -8.63
CA THR A 165 19.83 -5.36 -9.43
C THR A 165 20.47 -6.72 -9.19
N ARG A 166 21.18 -7.20 -10.22
CA ARG A 166 22.01 -8.39 -10.19
C ARG A 166 23.44 -8.01 -10.55
N THR A 167 24.38 -8.27 -9.65
CA THR A 167 25.82 -8.10 -9.87
C THR A 167 26.56 -9.43 -9.66
N GLY A 168 27.88 -9.47 -9.91
CA GLY A 168 28.64 -10.73 -9.90
C GLY A 168 28.35 -11.57 -11.14
N ASN A 169 28.04 -12.85 -10.96
CA ASN A 169 27.74 -13.77 -12.07
C ASN A 169 26.40 -13.43 -12.71
N VAL A 170 26.45 -13.18 -14.01
CA VAL A 170 25.29 -12.90 -14.86
C VAL A 170 25.03 -14.02 -15.86
N ASN A 171 25.85 -15.07 -15.90
CA ASN A 171 25.82 -16.07 -16.96
C ASN A 171 24.78 -17.17 -16.71
N GLU A 172 24.39 -17.39 -15.46
CA GLU A 172 23.42 -18.43 -15.06
C GLU A 172 22.05 -17.83 -14.79
N ALA A 173 21.00 -18.65 -14.72
CA ALA A 173 19.70 -18.17 -14.23
C ALA A 173 19.70 -18.14 -12.69
N VAL A 174 19.05 -17.13 -12.11
CA VAL A 174 18.84 -17.02 -10.66
C VAL A 174 17.47 -16.41 -10.41
N SER A 175 16.83 -16.78 -9.31
CA SER A 175 15.59 -16.13 -8.89
C SER A 175 15.59 -15.81 -7.41
N CYS A 176 14.72 -14.89 -7.01
CA CYS A 176 14.35 -14.66 -5.63
C CYS A 176 12.86 -14.35 -5.54
N ASP A 177 12.28 -14.60 -4.37
CA ASP A 177 10.93 -14.14 -4.05
C ASP A 177 10.97 -12.72 -3.51
N TYR A 178 9.84 -12.02 -3.62
CA TYR A 178 9.63 -10.73 -2.99
C TYR A 178 8.26 -10.66 -2.33
N GLN A 179 8.19 -9.90 -1.24
CA GLN A 179 6.97 -9.59 -0.51
C GLN A 179 6.95 -8.11 -0.11
N ILE A 180 5.77 -7.50 -0.14
CA ILE A 180 5.55 -6.12 0.31
C ILE A 180 4.50 -6.11 1.44
N PRO A 181 4.90 -6.44 2.69
CA PRO A 181 4.01 -6.39 3.84
C PRO A 181 3.71 -4.95 4.25
N ARG A 182 2.54 -4.75 4.86
CA ARG A 182 2.12 -3.48 5.47
C ARG A 182 2.07 -3.65 6.98
N ASN A 183 2.77 -2.79 7.71
CA ASN A 183 2.90 -2.87 9.18
C ASN A 183 3.44 -4.23 9.67
N GLY A 184 4.29 -4.88 8.86
CA GLY A 184 4.84 -6.20 9.16
C GLY A 184 3.93 -7.38 8.80
N GLU A 185 2.71 -7.15 8.30
CA GLU A 185 1.76 -8.22 7.95
C GLU A 185 1.45 -8.28 6.45
N MET A 186 1.25 -9.51 5.95
CA MET A 186 0.77 -9.76 4.59
C MET A 186 -0.76 -9.74 4.56
N LEU A 187 -1.31 -8.63 4.07
CA LEU A 187 -2.77 -8.44 3.95
C LEU A 187 -3.29 -9.00 2.63
N GLN A 188 -4.61 -9.22 2.54
CA GLN A 188 -5.24 -9.65 1.29
C GLN A 188 -5.01 -8.60 0.19
N GLY A 189 -4.29 -9.00 -0.87
CA GLY A 189 -3.90 -8.11 -1.96
C GLY A 189 -2.50 -7.46 -1.82
N SER A 190 -1.74 -7.75 -0.75
CA SER A 190 -0.34 -7.34 -0.64
C SER A 190 0.48 -7.87 -1.82
N PRO A 191 1.30 -7.03 -2.49
CA PRO A 191 2.15 -7.47 -3.59
C PRO A 191 3.17 -8.51 -3.14
N GLN A 192 3.26 -9.61 -3.88
CA GLN A 192 4.27 -10.65 -3.71
C GLN A 192 4.47 -11.39 -5.03
N GLY A 193 5.60 -12.07 -5.19
CA GLY A 193 5.87 -12.94 -6.32
C GLY A 193 7.33 -13.34 -6.43
N THR A 194 7.71 -13.90 -7.57
CA THR A 194 9.09 -14.36 -7.84
C THR A 194 9.70 -13.54 -8.98
N LEU A 195 10.91 -13.03 -8.76
CA LEU A 195 11.76 -12.43 -9.78
C LEU A 195 12.70 -13.48 -10.35
N SER A 196 12.61 -13.78 -11.64
CA SER A 196 13.52 -14.71 -12.32
C SER A 196 14.42 -13.97 -13.31
N PHE A 197 15.73 -13.98 -13.06
CA PHE A 197 16.75 -13.40 -13.93
C PHE A 197 17.30 -14.49 -14.85
N ALA A 198 17.12 -14.32 -16.16
CA ALA A 198 17.80 -15.11 -17.16
C ALA A 198 19.29 -14.75 -17.25
N SER A 199 20.05 -15.57 -17.98
CA SER A 199 21.43 -15.25 -18.36
C SER A 199 21.49 -13.87 -19.04
N GLY A 200 22.43 -13.03 -18.59
CA GLY A 200 22.65 -11.67 -19.06
C GLY A 200 21.75 -10.59 -18.43
N GLU A 201 20.64 -10.95 -17.77
CA GLU A 201 19.74 -9.97 -17.17
C GLU A 201 20.35 -9.37 -15.89
N ARG A 202 20.45 -8.04 -15.83
CA ARG A 202 21.08 -7.31 -14.71
C ARG A 202 20.10 -6.64 -13.77
N SER A 203 18.83 -6.56 -14.13
CA SER A 203 17.81 -5.91 -13.30
C SER A 203 16.42 -6.46 -13.57
N LYS A 204 15.57 -6.43 -12.54
CA LYS A 204 14.12 -6.56 -12.64
C LYS A 204 13.46 -5.41 -11.90
N THR A 205 12.22 -5.11 -12.25
CA THR A 205 11.43 -4.06 -11.61
C THR A 205 10.20 -4.68 -10.96
N ILE A 206 10.06 -4.45 -9.66
CA ILE A 206 8.80 -4.65 -8.94
C ILE A 206 8.03 -3.33 -9.00
N VAL A 207 6.76 -3.38 -9.40
CA VAL A 207 5.90 -2.20 -9.41
C VAL A 207 5.03 -2.25 -8.17
N TYR A 208 5.25 -1.32 -7.24
CA TYR A 208 4.35 -1.11 -6.12
C TYR A 208 3.25 -0.11 -6.52
N PRO A 209 1.98 -0.56 -6.66
CA PRO A 209 0.86 0.34 -6.89
C PRO A 209 0.63 1.13 -5.59
N GLY A 210 0.91 2.43 -5.60
CA GLY A 210 0.99 3.22 -4.38
C GLY A 210 -0.35 3.35 -3.66
N SER A 211 -0.36 2.97 -2.39
CA SER A 211 -0.94 3.75 -1.29
C SER A 211 -0.32 3.28 0.03
N ALA A 212 0.88 3.78 0.33
CA ALA A 212 1.42 3.73 1.69
C ALA A 212 0.98 5.02 2.38
N TYR A 213 0.00 4.93 3.29
CA TYR A 213 -0.56 6.08 3.99
C TYR A 213 0.38 6.50 5.11
N SER A 214 0.35 7.77 5.54
CA SER A 214 1.16 8.15 6.70
C SER A 214 0.71 7.35 7.93
N GLY A 215 1.68 6.80 8.65
CA GLY A 215 1.44 5.89 9.78
C GLY A 215 1.62 4.42 9.40
N ASP A 216 1.51 4.06 8.11
CA ASP A 216 1.90 2.73 7.66
C ASP A 216 3.42 2.64 7.52
N THR A 217 3.98 1.53 7.99
CA THR A 217 5.34 1.12 7.68
C THR A 217 5.29 0.05 6.60
N VAL A 218 5.77 0.37 5.39
CA VAL A 218 5.76 -0.55 4.25
C VAL A 218 7.19 -0.88 3.88
N TYR A 219 7.52 -2.17 3.79
CA TYR A 219 8.83 -2.65 3.35
C TYR A 219 8.70 -3.48 2.09
N VAL A 220 9.76 -3.52 1.29
CA VAL A 220 9.99 -4.60 0.33
C VAL A 220 11.05 -5.54 0.90
N HIS A 221 10.71 -6.82 0.94
CA HIS A 221 11.58 -7.91 1.39
C HIS A 221 11.88 -8.82 0.21
N LEU A 222 13.15 -9.16 -0.02
CA LEU A 222 13.55 -10.23 -0.94
C LEU A 222 13.85 -11.51 -0.16
N SER A 223 13.39 -12.68 -0.61
CA SER A 223 13.64 -13.96 0.06
C SER A 223 13.94 -15.08 -0.94
N ASP A 224 14.20 -16.28 -0.42
CA ASP A 224 14.18 -17.55 -1.19
C ASP A 224 14.95 -17.51 -2.52
N VAL A 225 16.27 -17.31 -2.42
CA VAL A 225 17.14 -17.36 -3.61
C VAL A 225 17.24 -18.78 -4.14
N ILE A 226 16.97 -18.96 -5.43
CA ILE A 226 17.13 -20.24 -6.14
C ILE A 226 18.20 -20.07 -7.22
N GLY A 227 19.08 -21.07 -7.32
CA GLY A 227 20.26 -21.04 -8.19
C GLY A 227 21.50 -20.52 -7.48
N ASN A 228 22.55 -20.22 -8.24
CA ASN A 228 23.82 -19.71 -7.72
C ASN A 228 23.73 -18.20 -7.43
N GLY A 229 22.91 -17.83 -6.45
CA GLY A 229 22.68 -16.45 -6.03
C GLY A 229 22.83 -16.23 -4.54
N THR A 230 23.01 -14.97 -4.15
CA THR A 230 23.11 -14.54 -2.75
C THR A 230 22.57 -13.13 -2.55
N PHE A 231 22.14 -12.82 -1.33
CA PHE A 231 21.89 -11.44 -0.89
C PHE A 231 23.08 -10.84 -0.13
N VAL A 232 24.11 -11.64 0.18
CA VAL A 232 25.30 -11.18 0.91
C VAL A 232 26.03 -10.14 0.06
N GLY A 233 26.27 -8.96 0.65
CA GLY A 233 26.83 -7.80 -0.06
C GLY A 233 25.79 -6.96 -0.82
N GLY A 234 24.50 -7.32 -0.76
CA GLY A 234 23.38 -6.56 -1.32
C GLY A 234 22.38 -6.08 -0.25
N ILE A 235 21.40 -5.29 -0.70
CA ILE A 235 20.28 -4.81 0.11
C ILE A 235 19.11 -5.78 -0.06
N LYS A 236 18.75 -6.49 1.01
CA LYS A 236 17.63 -7.46 1.03
C LYS A 236 16.29 -6.82 1.40
N ASP A 237 16.35 -5.76 2.21
CA ASP A 237 15.21 -5.06 2.81
C ASP A 237 15.31 -3.56 2.51
N ALA A 238 14.21 -2.95 2.07
CA ALA A 238 14.12 -1.50 1.91
C ALA A 238 12.78 -0.95 2.38
N LEU A 239 12.82 0.26 2.96
CA LEU A 239 11.63 1.00 3.34
C LEU A 239 10.99 1.63 2.10
N ILE A 240 9.67 1.50 1.96
CA ILE A 240 8.88 2.31 1.04
C ILE A 240 8.28 3.44 1.87
N SER A 241 8.88 4.62 1.77
CA SER A 241 8.48 5.80 2.52
C SER A 241 7.03 6.17 2.18
N PRO A 242 6.12 6.23 3.17
CA PRO A 242 4.78 6.74 2.96
C PRO A 242 4.83 8.22 2.60
N ILE A 243 3.74 8.70 2.00
CA ILE A 243 3.59 10.11 1.65
C ILE A 243 3.24 10.86 2.96
N SER A 244 4.01 11.90 3.29
CA SER A 244 3.83 12.70 4.52
C SER A 244 2.65 13.67 4.46
N SER A 245 2.06 13.87 3.28
CA SER A 245 0.85 14.67 3.04
C SER A 245 -0.25 13.81 2.40
N SER A 246 -1.51 14.11 2.67
CA SER A 246 -2.64 13.44 2.00
C SER A 246 -2.51 13.58 0.48
N VAL A 247 -2.56 12.47 -0.28
CA VAL A 247 -2.39 12.51 -1.74
C VAL A 247 -3.48 13.31 -2.44
N ILE A 248 -4.64 13.47 -1.78
CA ILE A 248 -5.74 14.31 -2.25
C ILE A 248 -5.38 15.80 -2.30
N ASP A 249 -4.26 16.20 -1.68
CA ASP A 249 -3.73 17.56 -1.79
C ASP A 249 -2.93 17.78 -3.08
N ASN A 250 -2.63 16.74 -3.84
CA ASN A 250 -2.13 16.88 -5.20
C ASN A 250 -3.30 17.16 -6.15
N THR A 251 -3.18 18.21 -6.97
CA THR A 251 -4.24 18.61 -7.91
C THR A 251 -4.56 17.54 -8.93
N ASP A 252 -3.54 16.89 -9.50
CA ASP A 252 -3.74 15.86 -10.51
C ASP A 252 -4.44 14.61 -9.93
N TYR A 253 -4.06 14.22 -8.72
CA TYR A 253 -4.71 13.15 -7.98
C TYR A 253 -6.14 13.53 -7.59
N PHE A 254 -6.35 14.75 -7.08
CA PHE A 254 -7.66 15.27 -6.72
C PHE A 254 -8.65 15.20 -7.89
N VAL A 255 -8.23 15.67 -9.07
CA VAL A 255 -9.07 15.64 -10.28
C VAL A 255 -9.37 14.22 -10.69
N ARG A 256 -8.37 13.33 -10.74
CA ARG A 256 -8.59 11.90 -11.02
C ARG A 256 -9.58 11.27 -10.04
N GLN A 257 -9.45 11.60 -8.76
CA GLN A 257 -10.36 11.10 -7.74
C GLN A 257 -11.80 11.55 -7.95
N GLN A 258 -12.04 12.74 -8.53
CA GLN A 258 -13.42 13.18 -8.85
C GLN A 258 -14.05 12.31 -9.95
N TYR A 259 -13.26 11.89 -10.95
CA TYR A 259 -13.73 10.93 -11.95
C TYR A 259 -14.06 9.56 -11.32
N GLU A 260 -13.24 9.07 -10.40
CA GLU A 260 -13.48 7.79 -9.74
C GLU A 260 -14.67 7.84 -8.75
N ASP A 261 -14.86 8.96 -8.05
CA ASP A 261 -15.91 9.14 -7.04
C ASP A 261 -17.29 9.36 -7.68
N PHE A 262 -17.37 10.09 -8.80
CA PHE A 262 -18.64 10.46 -9.41
C PHE A 262 -18.94 9.75 -10.73
N LEU A 263 -17.93 9.41 -11.53
CA LEU A 263 -18.11 8.85 -12.87
C LEU A 263 -17.67 7.39 -13.00
N ASN A 264 -17.07 6.81 -11.95
CA ASN A 264 -16.62 5.41 -11.90
C ASN A 264 -15.67 5.02 -13.04
N ARG A 265 -14.84 5.96 -13.51
CA ARG A 265 -13.86 5.73 -14.58
C ARG A 265 -12.58 6.53 -14.36
N ASP A 266 -11.53 6.16 -15.09
CA ASP A 266 -10.35 7.01 -15.23
C ASP A 266 -10.67 8.23 -16.12
N PRO A 267 -9.96 9.34 -15.90
CA PRO A 267 -10.17 10.56 -16.66
C PRO A 267 -9.70 10.40 -18.11
N ASP A 268 -10.46 10.99 -19.04
CA ASP A 268 -10.00 11.18 -20.41
C ASP A 268 -8.91 12.28 -20.45
N PRO A 269 -7.91 12.19 -21.36
CA PRO A 269 -6.76 13.11 -21.34
C PRO A 269 -7.12 14.59 -21.47
N LEU A 270 -8.16 14.92 -22.24
CA LEU A 270 -8.58 16.30 -22.49
C LEU A 270 -9.31 16.89 -21.28
N GLY A 271 -10.29 16.17 -20.74
CA GLY A 271 -11.02 16.55 -19.54
C GLY A 271 -10.11 16.64 -18.32
N TRP A 272 -9.20 15.67 -18.14
CA TRP A 272 -8.19 15.71 -17.07
C TRP A 272 -7.38 17.00 -17.10
N ARG A 273 -6.82 17.36 -18.27
CA ARG A 273 -6.04 18.58 -18.44
C ARG A 273 -6.88 19.83 -18.20
N PHE A 274 -8.12 19.86 -18.69
CA PHE A 274 -9.05 20.97 -18.50
C PHE A 274 -9.30 21.23 -17.01
N TRP A 275 -9.66 20.21 -16.24
CA TRP A 275 -9.96 20.36 -14.82
C TRP A 275 -8.71 20.73 -13.99
N ASN A 276 -7.56 20.16 -14.32
CA ASN A 276 -6.29 20.52 -13.67
C ASN A 276 -5.93 22.01 -13.87
N ILE A 277 -6.04 22.53 -15.10
CA ILE A 277 -5.75 23.95 -15.40
C ILE A 277 -6.64 24.90 -14.59
N ASN A 278 -7.91 24.55 -14.39
CA ASN A 278 -8.84 25.35 -13.58
C ASN A 278 -8.40 25.50 -12.11
N ILE A 279 -7.57 24.60 -11.59
CA ILE A 279 -7.01 24.67 -10.24
C ILE A 279 -5.60 25.28 -10.26
N TYR A 280 -4.76 24.94 -11.25
CA TYR A 280 -3.38 25.43 -11.34
C TYR A 280 -3.26 26.94 -11.54
N THR A 281 -4.29 27.58 -12.11
CA THR A 281 -4.35 29.03 -12.29
C THR A 281 -4.48 29.83 -10.98
N CYS A 282 -4.65 29.16 -9.83
CA CYS A 282 -4.73 29.82 -8.53
C CYS A 282 -3.37 30.25 -7.94
N GLY A 283 -3.28 31.50 -7.52
CA GLY A 283 -2.09 32.08 -6.86
C GLY A 283 -1.93 31.77 -5.36
N GLY A 284 -2.88 31.05 -4.72
CA GLY A 284 -2.81 30.76 -3.27
C GLY A 284 -3.81 29.69 -2.78
N ASN A 285 -3.67 29.28 -1.52
CA ASN A 285 -4.42 28.14 -0.94
C ASN A 285 -5.93 28.37 -0.84
N THR A 286 -6.39 29.59 -0.50
CA THR A 286 -7.83 29.92 -0.46
C THR A 286 -8.47 29.72 -1.83
N CYS A 287 -7.85 30.28 -2.88
CA CYS A 287 -8.30 30.09 -4.27
C CYS A 287 -8.31 28.61 -4.66
N ARG A 288 -7.26 27.85 -4.32
CA ARG A 288 -7.20 26.41 -4.64
C ARG A 288 -8.33 25.63 -3.96
N THR A 289 -8.64 25.94 -2.71
CA THR A 289 -9.72 25.30 -1.96
C THR A 289 -11.08 25.57 -2.61
N GLU A 290 -11.33 26.81 -2.99
CA GLU A 290 -12.57 27.19 -3.68
C GLU A 290 -12.67 26.55 -5.07
N ARG A 291 -11.58 26.58 -5.85
CA ARG A 291 -11.55 25.94 -7.17
C ARG A 291 -11.72 24.44 -7.09
N ARG A 292 -11.15 23.77 -6.09
CA ARG A 292 -11.41 22.34 -5.85
C ARG A 292 -12.88 22.06 -5.61
N ALA A 293 -13.53 22.86 -4.75
CA ALA A 293 -14.97 22.71 -4.50
C ALA A 293 -15.80 22.93 -5.78
N GLN A 294 -15.44 23.91 -6.61
CA GLN A 294 -16.12 24.18 -7.87
C GLN A 294 -15.91 23.06 -8.91
N VAL A 295 -14.66 22.62 -9.11
CA VAL A 295 -14.33 21.53 -10.03
C VAL A 295 -15.06 20.27 -9.62
N SER A 296 -15.02 19.92 -8.34
CA SER A 296 -15.70 18.75 -7.77
C SER A 296 -17.22 18.81 -7.97
N ALA A 297 -17.85 19.95 -7.68
CA ALA A 297 -19.28 20.14 -7.93
C ALA A 297 -19.65 20.00 -9.42
N ALA A 298 -18.77 20.40 -10.33
CA ALA A 298 -19.02 20.30 -11.76
C ALA A 298 -19.15 18.86 -12.26
N PHE A 299 -18.54 17.87 -11.59
CA PHE A 299 -18.75 16.46 -11.91
C PHE A 299 -20.19 16.03 -11.66
N PHE A 300 -20.77 16.43 -10.52
CA PHE A 300 -22.17 16.17 -10.25
C PHE A 300 -23.10 16.88 -11.25
N LEU A 301 -22.78 18.13 -11.60
CA LEU A 301 -23.56 18.94 -12.54
C LEU A 301 -23.37 18.53 -14.01
N SER A 302 -22.47 17.59 -14.28
CA SER A 302 -22.19 17.15 -15.64
C SER A 302 -23.36 16.37 -16.23
N ILE A 303 -23.50 16.45 -17.56
CA ILE A 303 -24.45 15.61 -18.31
C ILE A 303 -24.22 14.14 -17.97
N GLU A 304 -22.96 13.71 -17.89
CA GLU A 304 -22.61 12.32 -17.60
C GLU A 304 -23.21 11.86 -16.27
N PHE A 305 -23.06 12.64 -15.19
CA PHE A 305 -23.62 12.28 -13.89
C PHE A 305 -25.15 12.39 -13.85
N HIS A 306 -25.73 13.41 -14.49
CA HIS A 306 -27.18 13.58 -14.58
C HIS A 306 -27.88 12.39 -15.25
N GLU A 307 -27.24 11.83 -16.28
CA GLU A 307 -27.77 10.72 -17.07
C GLU A 307 -27.37 9.33 -16.53
N THR A 308 -26.50 9.27 -15.53
CA THR A 308 -26.04 8.04 -14.88
C THR A 308 -26.46 7.99 -13.40
N GLY A 309 -25.65 8.53 -12.50
CA GLY A 309 -25.86 8.51 -11.05
C GLY A 309 -27.19 9.13 -10.61
N TYR A 310 -27.54 10.29 -11.17
CA TYR A 310 -28.81 10.93 -10.80
C TYR A 310 -30.04 10.21 -11.39
N LEU A 311 -29.90 9.54 -12.54
CA LEU A 311 -30.95 8.68 -13.08
C LEU A 311 -31.22 7.47 -12.18
N ILE A 312 -30.19 6.89 -11.56
CA ILE A 312 -30.34 5.79 -10.61
C ILE A 312 -31.11 6.24 -9.38
N TYR A 313 -30.72 7.36 -8.78
CA TYR A 313 -31.45 7.95 -7.67
C TYR A 313 -32.95 8.08 -7.99
N ARG A 314 -33.27 8.68 -9.15
CA ARG A 314 -34.67 8.88 -9.59
C ARG A 314 -35.39 7.56 -9.84
N THR A 315 -34.70 6.55 -10.35
CA THR A 315 -35.28 5.23 -10.57
C THR A 315 -35.73 4.59 -9.25
N TYR A 316 -34.90 4.65 -8.21
CA TYR A 316 -35.28 4.15 -6.88
C TYR A 316 -36.38 5.00 -6.23
N LYS A 317 -36.36 6.32 -6.44
CA LYS A 317 -37.44 7.23 -6.01
C LYS A 317 -38.78 6.83 -6.61
N VAL A 318 -38.84 6.58 -7.92
CA VAL A 318 -40.05 6.19 -8.62
C VAL A 318 -40.51 4.78 -8.24
N ALA A 319 -39.57 3.85 -8.08
CA ALA A 319 -39.91 2.47 -7.75
C ALA A 319 -40.38 2.28 -6.31
N TYR A 320 -39.92 3.10 -5.36
CA TYR A 320 -40.11 2.79 -3.94
C TYR A 320 -40.51 4.00 -3.07
N GLY A 321 -40.55 5.21 -3.63
CA GLY A 321 -40.88 6.42 -2.87
C GLY A 321 -39.77 6.84 -1.90
N ASN A 322 -40.17 7.36 -0.74
CA ASN A 322 -39.26 7.75 0.34
C ASN A 322 -39.42 6.81 1.54
N LEU A 323 -38.35 6.63 2.30
CA LEU A 323 -38.44 6.06 3.64
C LEU A 323 -38.92 7.13 4.64
N ALA A 324 -39.56 6.71 5.73
CA ALA A 324 -39.95 7.64 6.79
C ALA A 324 -38.69 8.24 7.44
N GLY A 325 -38.56 9.58 7.41
CA GLY A 325 -37.40 10.29 7.99
C GLY A 325 -36.07 10.02 7.28
N ALA A 326 -36.10 9.59 6.01
CA ALA A 326 -34.92 9.17 5.27
C ALA A 326 -35.08 9.47 3.77
N PRO A 327 -33.97 9.57 3.01
CA PRO A 327 -34.04 9.77 1.55
C PRO A 327 -34.63 8.54 0.84
N VAL A 328 -34.52 8.53 -0.49
CA VAL A 328 -34.87 7.37 -1.33
C VAL A 328 -34.21 6.09 -0.77
N PRO A 329 -34.88 4.93 -0.85
CA PRO A 329 -34.37 3.69 -0.28
C PRO A 329 -33.34 3.03 -1.21
N LEU A 330 -32.25 3.75 -1.43
CA LEU A 330 -31.08 3.40 -2.21
C LEU A 330 -29.88 3.39 -1.28
N LYS A 331 -29.18 2.26 -1.22
CA LYS A 331 -27.92 2.15 -0.48
C LYS A 331 -26.71 2.35 -1.39
N PHE A 332 -25.58 2.73 -0.80
CA PHE A 332 -24.32 2.92 -1.50
C PHE A 332 -23.88 1.68 -2.30
N ASN A 333 -24.04 0.49 -1.71
CA ASN A 333 -23.69 -0.79 -2.36
C ASN A 333 -24.66 -1.20 -3.48
N GLU A 334 -25.87 -0.65 -3.52
CA GLU A 334 -26.82 -0.78 -4.64
C GLU A 334 -26.50 0.26 -5.73
N PHE A 335 -26.13 1.48 -5.33
CA PHE A 335 -25.83 2.59 -6.23
C PHE A 335 -24.61 2.34 -7.13
N LEU A 336 -23.49 1.90 -6.55
CA LEU A 336 -22.23 1.82 -7.30
C LEU A 336 -22.27 0.85 -8.49
N PRO A 337 -22.76 -0.40 -8.35
CA PRO A 337 -22.86 -1.31 -9.48
C PRO A 337 -23.77 -0.77 -10.59
N ASP A 338 -24.90 -0.17 -10.22
CA ASP A 338 -25.85 0.43 -11.16
C ASP A 338 -25.23 1.61 -11.91
N ALA A 339 -24.47 2.47 -11.20
CA ALA A 339 -23.79 3.64 -11.77
C ALA A 339 -22.72 3.22 -12.78
N LYS A 340 -21.92 2.20 -12.41
CA LYS A 340 -20.92 1.61 -13.30
C LYS A 340 -21.55 1.00 -14.55
N LYS A 341 -22.72 0.35 -14.41
CA LYS A 341 -23.43 -0.24 -15.55
C LYS A 341 -23.92 0.82 -16.54
N ILE A 342 -24.56 1.90 -16.07
CA ILE A 342 -25.04 2.95 -16.97
C ILE A 342 -23.87 3.74 -17.60
N GLY A 343 -22.83 4.03 -16.83
CA GLY A 343 -21.64 4.78 -17.29
C GLY A 343 -20.64 3.95 -18.12
N SER A 344 -20.86 2.64 -18.28
CA SER A 344 -19.88 1.76 -18.92
C SER A 344 -19.57 2.20 -20.35
N SER A 345 -18.29 2.48 -20.62
CA SER A 345 -17.78 2.91 -21.93
C SER A 345 -18.43 4.21 -22.46
N VAL A 346 -18.91 5.07 -21.56
CA VAL A 346 -19.49 6.38 -21.91
C VAL A 346 -18.49 7.48 -21.55
N ILE A 347 -18.09 8.26 -22.55
CA ILE A 347 -17.39 9.54 -22.37
C ILE A 347 -18.16 10.57 -23.19
N VAL A 348 -18.73 11.55 -22.52
CA VAL A 348 -19.58 12.56 -23.19
C VAL A 348 -18.75 13.34 -24.21
N ASN A 349 -19.32 13.50 -25.41
CA ASN A 349 -18.72 14.11 -26.60
C ASN A 349 -17.62 13.29 -27.29
N GLU A 350 -17.45 12.02 -26.95
CA GLU A 350 -16.55 11.11 -27.67
C GLU A 350 -17.29 9.99 -28.41
N GLY A 351 -16.88 9.69 -29.64
CA GLY A 351 -17.42 8.58 -30.42
C GLY A 351 -18.95 8.60 -30.56
N ASN A 352 -19.60 7.46 -30.32
CA ASN A 352 -21.04 7.27 -30.37
C ASN A 352 -21.69 7.24 -28.96
N TRP A 353 -21.15 8.00 -28.01
CA TRP A 353 -21.52 7.94 -26.60
C TRP A 353 -23.03 8.03 -26.33
N GLN A 354 -23.81 8.80 -27.11
CA GLN A 354 -25.27 8.89 -26.90
C GLN A 354 -25.96 7.54 -27.13
N GLN A 355 -25.55 6.81 -28.17
CA GLN A 355 -26.11 5.50 -28.49
C GLN A 355 -25.70 4.47 -27.44
N GLN A 356 -24.44 4.51 -26.99
CA GLN A 356 -23.95 3.63 -25.93
C GLN A 356 -24.68 3.89 -24.60
N LEU A 357 -24.84 5.15 -24.21
CA LEU A 357 -25.56 5.56 -23.00
C LEU A 357 -27.03 5.12 -23.08
N GLU A 358 -27.69 5.32 -24.22
CA GLU A 358 -29.06 4.88 -24.43
C GLU A 358 -29.21 3.35 -24.28
N ALA A 359 -28.30 2.58 -24.89
CA ALA A 359 -28.29 1.12 -24.75
C ALA A 359 -28.05 0.70 -23.29
N ASN A 360 -27.13 1.35 -22.58
CA ASN A 360 -26.83 1.07 -21.18
C ASN A 360 -28.06 1.35 -20.28
N LYS A 361 -28.77 2.47 -20.51
CA LYS A 361 -30.00 2.80 -19.79
C LYS A 361 -31.08 1.73 -20.01
N GLN A 362 -31.32 1.34 -21.26
CA GLN A 362 -32.30 0.28 -21.57
C GLN A 362 -31.95 -1.03 -20.84
N ALA A 363 -30.68 -1.43 -20.88
CA ALA A 363 -30.21 -2.64 -20.18
C ALA A 363 -30.34 -2.54 -18.65
N PHE A 364 -30.12 -1.35 -18.08
CA PHE A 364 -30.35 -1.10 -16.66
C PHE A 364 -31.83 -1.26 -16.28
N PHE A 365 -32.74 -0.56 -16.97
CA PHE A 365 -34.17 -0.63 -16.64
C PHE A 365 -34.77 -2.03 -16.86
N SER A 366 -34.36 -2.74 -17.90
CA SER A 366 -34.79 -4.13 -18.14
C SER A 366 -34.39 -5.06 -16.98
N GLU A 367 -33.15 -4.96 -16.48
CA GLU A 367 -32.72 -5.73 -15.31
C GLU A 367 -33.43 -5.27 -14.03
N PHE A 368 -33.59 -3.95 -13.84
CA PHE A 368 -34.14 -3.39 -12.62
C PHE A 368 -35.54 -3.90 -12.32
N VAL A 369 -36.40 -4.03 -13.34
CA VAL A 369 -37.78 -4.52 -13.17
C VAL A 369 -37.86 -6.03 -12.91
N GLU A 370 -36.79 -6.77 -13.17
CA GLU A 370 -36.68 -8.20 -12.89
C GLU A 370 -36.20 -8.48 -11.45
N ARG A 371 -35.69 -7.46 -10.75
CA ARG A 371 -35.23 -7.61 -9.37
C ARG A 371 -36.38 -8.04 -8.47
N SER A 372 -36.11 -8.97 -7.55
CA SER A 372 -37.10 -9.50 -6.61
C SER A 372 -37.82 -8.39 -5.83
N ARG A 373 -37.09 -7.37 -5.38
CA ARG A 373 -37.64 -6.20 -4.67
C ARG A 373 -38.65 -5.43 -5.52
N PHE A 374 -38.41 -5.28 -6.82
CA PHE A 374 -39.33 -4.61 -7.74
C PHE A 374 -40.55 -5.49 -8.04
N ALA A 375 -40.32 -6.77 -8.36
CA ALA A 375 -41.39 -7.72 -8.64
C ALA A 375 -42.35 -7.91 -7.44
N LEU A 376 -41.85 -7.83 -6.21
CA LEU A 376 -42.66 -7.86 -4.99
C LEU A 376 -43.48 -6.56 -4.79
N ALA A 377 -42.90 -5.40 -5.09
CA ALA A 377 -43.60 -4.11 -4.99
C ALA A 377 -44.69 -3.96 -6.06
N TYR A 378 -44.49 -4.56 -7.23
CA TYR A 378 -45.37 -4.45 -8.39
C TYR A 378 -45.78 -5.83 -8.93
N PRO A 379 -46.79 -6.49 -8.33
CA PRO A 379 -47.27 -7.79 -8.79
C PRO A 379 -47.75 -7.75 -10.25
N THR A 380 -47.54 -8.83 -11.00
CA THR A 380 -47.86 -8.93 -12.44
C THR A 380 -49.34 -8.82 -12.76
N TRP A 381 -50.21 -9.10 -11.79
CA TRP A 381 -51.66 -8.97 -11.92
C TRP A 381 -52.18 -7.53 -11.79
N MET A 382 -51.35 -6.55 -11.42
CA MET A 382 -51.74 -5.13 -11.46
C MET A 382 -52.11 -4.72 -12.88
N THR A 383 -53.13 -3.89 -13.05
CA THR A 383 -53.41 -3.28 -14.36
C THR A 383 -52.32 -2.26 -14.73
N PRO A 384 -52.10 -1.96 -16.02
CA PRO A 384 -51.16 -0.92 -16.43
C PRO A 384 -51.45 0.45 -15.77
N VAL A 385 -52.72 0.78 -15.59
CA VAL A 385 -53.16 2.00 -14.90
C VAL A 385 -52.69 2.03 -13.45
N GLN A 386 -52.98 0.96 -12.69
CA GLN A 386 -52.57 0.87 -11.28
C GLN A 386 -51.04 0.91 -11.13
N PHE A 387 -50.32 0.24 -12.03
CA PHE A 387 -48.87 0.23 -12.04
C PHE A 387 -48.31 1.64 -12.28
N VAL A 388 -48.74 2.33 -13.35
CA VAL A 388 -48.26 3.67 -13.69
C VAL A 388 -48.62 4.70 -12.62
N ASP A 389 -49.84 4.64 -12.08
CA ASP A 389 -50.28 5.55 -11.01
C ASP A 389 -49.44 5.37 -9.74
N ALA A 390 -49.07 4.13 -9.40
CA ALA A 390 -48.18 3.85 -8.28
C ALA A 390 -46.76 4.41 -8.50
N LEU A 391 -46.23 4.36 -9.73
CA LEU A 391 -44.94 4.98 -10.08
C LEU A 391 -44.98 6.50 -9.88
N PHE A 392 -46.01 7.18 -10.38
CA PHE A 392 -46.16 8.63 -10.21
C PHE A 392 -46.40 9.03 -8.75
N ALA A 393 -47.17 8.23 -8.00
CA ALA A 393 -47.39 8.44 -6.58
C ALA A 393 -46.07 8.38 -5.79
N ASN A 394 -45.22 7.38 -6.06
CA ASN A 394 -43.89 7.26 -5.45
C ASN A 394 -42.94 8.40 -5.86
N ALA A 395 -42.99 8.79 -7.14
CA ALA A 395 -42.28 9.94 -7.66
C ALA A 395 -42.65 11.24 -6.94
N GLY A 396 -43.90 11.33 -6.45
CA GLY A 396 -44.44 12.55 -5.85
C GLY A 396 -44.67 13.65 -6.88
N VAL A 397 -44.93 13.28 -8.13
CA VAL A 397 -45.17 14.20 -9.25
C VAL A 397 -46.59 13.98 -9.76
N ILE A 398 -47.29 15.08 -10.04
CA ILE A 398 -48.61 15.05 -10.70
C ILE A 398 -48.36 15.11 -12.21
N PRO A 399 -48.56 14.01 -12.96
CA PRO A 399 -48.36 14.04 -14.41
C PRO A 399 -49.48 14.81 -15.11
N SER A 400 -49.16 15.39 -16.26
CA SER A 400 -50.17 15.78 -17.24
C SER A 400 -50.88 14.55 -17.81
N VAL A 401 -52.06 14.76 -18.40
CA VAL A 401 -52.86 13.69 -19.02
C VAL A 401 -52.04 12.94 -20.08
N SER A 402 -51.30 13.67 -20.93
CA SER A 402 -50.48 13.08 -22.00
C SER A 402 -49.30 12.27 -21.47
N GLU A 403 -48.61 12.74 -20.43
CA GLU A 403 -47.50 11.99 -19.81
C GLU A 403 -47.98 10.67 -19.20
N ARG A 404 -49.13 10.73 -18.50
CA ARG A 404 -49.74 9.55 -17.89
C ARG A 404 -50.20 8.55 -18.94
N GLU A 405 -50.89 9.00 -19.99
CA GLU A 405 -51.34 8.17 -21.11
C GLU A 405 -50.16 7.55 -21.88
N ALA A 406 -49.08 8.28 -22.08
CA ALA A 406 -47.87 7.76 -22.74
C ALA A 406 -47.22 6.62 -21.93
N ALA A 407 -47.15 6.74 -20.60
CA ALA A 407 -46.62 5.69 -19.73
C ALA A 407 -47.53 4.45 -19.70
N ILE A 408 -48.85 4.62 -19.70
CA ILE A 408 -49.82 3.49 -19.80
C ILE A 408 -49.73 2.84 -21.18
N GLY A 409 -49.56 3.65 -22.24
CA GLY A 409 -49.45 3.22 -23.63
C GLY A 409 -48.30 2.25 -23.89
N GLU A 410 -47.27 2.21 -23.02
CA GLU A 410 -46.18 1.23 -23.11
C GLU A 410 -46.64 -0.23 -23.08
N PHE A 411 -47.80 -0.48 -22.48
CA PHE A 411 -48.41 -1.81 -22.36
C PHE A 411 -49.34 -2.15 -23.53
N SER A 412 -49.51 -1.26 -24.51
CA SER A 412 -50.27 -1.52 -25.76
C SER A 412 -51.68 -2.12 -25.54
N GLY A 413 -52.38 -1.67 -24.50
CA GLY A 413 -53.73 -2.13 -24.17
C GLY A 413 -53.81 -3.47 -23.42
N ALA A 414 -52.70 -3.99 -22.90
CA ALA A 414 -52.71 -5.20 -22.08
C ALA A 414 -53.60 -5.05 -20.83
N SER A 415 -54.25 -6.14 -20.42
CA SER A 415 -55.11 -6.16 -19.23
C SER A 415 -54.34 -6.19 -17.90
N SER A 416 -53.04 -6.55 -17.96
CA SER A 416 -52.15 -6.63 -16.81
C SER A 416 -50.79 -6.04 -17.14
N SER A 417 -50.02 -5.73 -16.11
CA SER A 417 -48.67 -5.19 -16.21
C SER A 417 -47.61 -6.28 -16.39
N ALA A 418 -47.95 -7.54 -16.69
CA ALA A 418 -47.00 -8.66 -16.68
C ALA A 418 -45.82 -8.56 -17.68
N ASP A 419 -45.89 -7.67 -18.69
CA ASP A 419 -44.84 -7.43 -19.67
C ASP A 419 -43.67 -6.63 -19.05
N ASN A 420 -42.55 -7.31 -18.78
CA ASN A 420 -41.34 -6.70 -18.21
C ASN A 420 -40.73 -5.61 -19.12
N PRO A 421 -40.54 -5.83 -20.44
CA PRO A 421 -40.16 -4.74 -21.34
C PRO A 421 -41.05 -3.49 -21.24
N ALA A 422 -42.37 -3.65 -21.15
CA ALA A 422 -43.29 -2.51 -20.96
C ALA A 422 -43.12 -1.84 -19.59
N ARG A 423 -42.95 -2.61 -18.51
CA ARG A 423 -42.62 -2.09 -17.17
C ARG A 423 -41.36 -1.25 -17.17
N ALA A 424 -40.31 -1.73 -17.83
CA ALA A 424 -39.02 -1.04 -17.91
C ALA A 424 -39.17 0.33 -18.61
N ARG A 425 -39.88 0.37 -19.75
CA ARG A 425 -40.14 1.63 -20.48
C ARG A 425 -41.02 2.59 -19.69
N ALA A 426 -42.09 2.10 -19.04
CA ALA A 426 -42.96 2.92 -18.21
C ALA A 426 -42.21 3.49 -16.99
N LEU A 427 -41.44 2.67 -16.26
CA LEU A 427 -40.60 3.10 -15.15
C LEU A 427 -39.61 4.19 -15.57
N ARG A 428 -38.93 3.98 -16.71
CA ARG A 428 -38.00 4.95 -17.26
C ARG A 428 -38.66 6.29 -17.59
N ARG A 429 -39.83 6.28 -18.24
CA ARG A 429 -40.56 7.51 -18.57
C ARG A 429 -40.84 8.36 -17.33
N VAL A 430 -41.22 7.72 -16.22
CA VAL A 430 -41.48 8.43 -14.96
C VAL A 430 -40.18 8.90 -14.31
N ALA A 431 -39.12 8.08 -14.33
CA ALA A 431 -37.81 8.44 -13.77
C ALA A 431 -37.13 9.60 -14.52
N GLU A 432 -37.34 9.71 -15.84
CA GLU A 432 -36.82 10.78 -16.68
C GLU A 432 -37.77 12.00 -16.77
N ASN A 433 -38.86 12.02 -15.98
CA ASN A 433 -39.79 13.15 -15.98
C ASN A 433 -39.11 14.47 -15.56
N PRO A 434 -39.30 15.58 -16.31
CA PRO A 434 -38.66 16.86 -15.99
C PRO A 434 -39.00 17.44 -14.61
N ALA A 435 -40.26 17.32 -14.17
CA ALA A 435 -40.67 17.82 -12.86
C ALA A 435 -39.99 17.03 -11.72
N LEU A 436 -39.88 15.71 -11.87
CA LEU A 436 -39.12 14.88 -10.92
C LEU A 436 -37.64 15.28 -10.89
N THR A 437 -37.06 15.49 -12.07
CA THR A 437 -35.65 15.90 -12.24
C THR A 437 -35.34 17.20 -11.51
N GLN A 438 -36.26 18.16 -11.54
CA GLN A 438 -36.11 19.42 -10.82
C GLN A 438 -36.34 19.25 -9.31
N GLN A 439 -37.41 18.55 -8.92
CA GLN A 439 -37.85 18.41 -7.53
C GLN A 439 -36.82 17.68 -6.65
N GLU A 440 -36.16 16.65 -7.19
CA GLU A 440 -35.30 15.76 -6.41
C GLU A 440 -33.82 16.17 -6.42
N PHE A 441 -33.46 17.22 -7.16
CA PHE A 441 -32.06 17.57 -7.42
C PHE A 441 -31.29 17.80 -6.12
N ASN A 442 -31.80 18.64 -5.21
CA ASN A 442 -31.12 18.95 -3.95
C ASN A 442 -31.00 17.71 -3.04
N ARG A 443 -32.02 16.86 -3.00
CA ARG A 443 -32.00 15.63 -2.18
C ARG A 443 -30.97 14.63 -2.68
N ALA A 444 -30.90 14.45 -3.99
CA ALA A 444 -29.88 13.63 -4.63
C ALA A 444 -28.49 14.24 -4.46
N PHE A 445 -28.35 15.57 -4.61
CA PHE A 445 -27.07 16.26 -4.43
C PHE A 445 -26.44 15.98 -3.07
N VAL A 446 -27.24 16.09 -2.00
CA VAL A 446 -26.80 15.77 -0.63
C VAL A 446 -26.43 14.30 -0.50
N LEU A 447 -27.27 13.37 -0.99
CA LEU A 447 -26.99 11.94 -0.88
C LEU A 447 -25.67 11.56 -1.56
N MET A 448 -25.37 12.19 -2.69
CA MET A 448 -24.13 11.92 -3.43
C MET A 448 -22.88 12.50 -2.77
N GLN A 449 -23.02 13.41 -1.79
CA GLN A 449 -21.88 13.77 -0.96
C GLN A 449 -21.44 12.59 -0.09
N TYR A 450 -22.39 11.82 0.45
CA TYR A 450 -22.11 10.61 1.22
C TYR A 450 -21.61 9.48 0.33
N PHE A 451 -22.25 9.24 -0.82
CA PHE A 451 -21.84 8.16 -1.71
C PHE A 451 -20.50 8.44 -2.42
N GLY A 452 -20.30 9.64 -2.95
CA GLY A 452 -19.08 9.99 -3.68
C GLY A 452 -17.89 10.16 -2.74
N TYR A 453 -18.00 11.05 -1.75
CA TYR A 453 -16.88 11.39 -0.87
C TYR A 453 -16.72 10.41 0.29
N LEU A 454 -17.81 10.06 0.98
CA LEU A 454 -17.68 9.27 2.22
C LEU A 454 -17.75 7.76 1.96
N ARG A 455 -18.19 7.35 0.75
CA ARG A 455 -18.30 5.95 0.32
C ARG A 455 -19.13 5.09 1.29
N ARG A 456 -20.20 5.66 1.88
CA ARG A 456 -21.11 5.01 2.84
C ARG A 456 -22.54 5.54 2.77
N ASN A 457 -23.49 4.89 3.44
CA ASN A 457 -24.83 5.44 3.62
C ASN A 457 -24.81 6.59 4.65
N PRO A 458 -25.71 7.58 4.54
CA PRO A 458 -25.74 8.70 5.49
C PRO A 458 -25.97 8.31 6.95
N ASN A 459 -26.60 7.16 7.18
CA ASN A 459 -26.91 6.61 8.50
C ASN A 459 -25.98 5.47 8.94
N ASP A 460 -24.92 5.20 8.17
CA ASP A 460 -23.85 4.30 8.62
C ASP A 460 -22.89 5.06 9.56
N PHE A 461 -22.18 4.33 10.42
CA PHE A 461 -21.13 4.88 11.29
C PHE A 461 -20.18 5.82 10.50
N PRO A 462 -19.80 7.00 11.05
CA PRO A 462 -19.97 7.47 12.43
C PRO A 462 -21.36 7.99 12.81
N ASP A 463 -22.27 8.12 11.84
CA ASP A 463 -23.65 8.51 12.11
C ASP A 463 -24.50 7.30 12.54
N SER A 464 -25.68 7.55 13.11
CA SER A 464 -26.64 6.50 13.49
C SER A 464 -28.03 6.69 12.87
N ASP A 465 -28.24 7.79 12.17
CA ASP A 465 -29.50 8.20 11.57
C ASP A 465 -29.26 9.19 10.41
N TYR A 466 -30.32 9.83 9.92
CA TYR A 466 -30.25 10.77 8.80
C TYR A 466 -30.12 12.24 9.22
N THR A 467 -29.85 12.55 10.50
CA THR A 467 -29.79 13.94 10.99
C THR A 467 -28.71 14.76 10.27
N GLY A 468 -27.55 14.18 9.97
CA GLY A 468 -26.50 14.81 9.16
C GLY A 468 -26.97 15.12 7.74
N TYR A 469 -27.69 14.19 7.11
CA TYR A 469 -28.27 14.37 5.78
C TYR A 469 -29.30 15.51 5.79
N ASP A 470 -30.21 15.51 6.76
CA ASP A 470 -31.27 16.52 6.90
C ASP A 470 -30.70 17.91 7.20
N PHE A 471 -29.63 18.00 7.98
CA PHE A 471 -28.89 19.24 8.20
C PHE A 471 -28.39 19.82 6.88
N TRP A 472 -27.70 19.03 6.07
CA TRP A 472 -27.15 19.48 4.79
C TRP A 472 -28.23 19.83 3.78
N LEU A 473 -29.30 19.04 3.71
CA LEU A 473 -30.46 19.33 2.86
C LEU A 473 -31.13 20.65 3.26
N THR A 474 -31.34 20.86 4.55
CA THR A 474 -31.90 22.12 5.08
C THR A 474 -31.01 23.30 4.71
N LYS A 475 -29.69 23.18 4.94
CA LYS A 475 -28.73 24.24 4.61
C LYS A 475 -28.70 24.55 3.11
N LEU A 476 -28.73 23.53 2.25
CA LEU A 476 -28.77 23.72 0.80
C LEU A 476 -30.05 24.45 0.34
N ASN A 477 -31.19 24.06 0.88
CA ASN A 477 -32.48 24.66 0.56
C ASN A 477 -32.57 26.12 1.04
N GLN A 478 -31.95 26.47 2.18
CA GLN A 478 -31.85 27.86 2.65
C GLN A 478 -31.16 28.78 1.64
N PHE A 479 -30.23 28.23 0.86
CA PHE A 479 -29.53 28.95 -0.21
C PHE A 479 -30.07 28.64 -1.61
N ASN A 480 -31.31 28.16 -1.72
CA ASN A 480 -31.98 27.85 -3.00
C ASN A 480 -31.18 26.88 -3.90
N GLY A 481 -30.46 25.92 -3.32
CA GLY A 481 -29.62 24.98 -4.08
C GLY A 481 -28.21 25.48 -4.38
N ASP A 482 -27.83 26.69 -3.95
CA ASP A 482 -26.47 27.22 -4.13
C ASP A 482 -25.48 26.51 -3.20
N PHE A 483 -24.82 25.48 -3.73
CA PHE A 483 -23.85 24.67 -3.00
C PHE A 483 -22.62 25.45 -2.51
N GLN A 484 -22.29 26.58 -3.17
CA GLN A 484 -21.16 27.42 -2.77
C GLN A 484 -21.51 28.20 -1.52
N LYS A 485 -22.69 28.85 -1.49
CA LYS A 485 -23.18 29.54 -0.29
C LYS A 485 -23.48 28.57 0.86
N ALA A 486 -23.95 27.37 0.55
CA ALA A 486 -24.11 26.31 1.55
C ALA A 486 -22.77 25.74 2.05
N GLU A 487 -21.65 26.07 1.41
CA GLU A 487 -20.31 25.50 1.62
C GLU A 487 -20.28 23.96 1.58
N MET A 488 -21.24 23.34 0.91
CA MET A 488 -21.48 21.89 1.06
C MET A 488 -20.32 21.07 0.53
N VAL A 489 -20.02 21.21 -0.77
CA VAL A 489 -18.93 20.44 -1.40
C VAL A 489 -17.61 20.72 -0.69
N LYS A 490 -17.33 21.98 -0.37
CA LYS A 490 -16.14 22.40 0.38
C LYS A 490 -16.03 21.67 1.73
N ALA A 491 -17.12 21.59 2.49
CA ALA A 491 -17.13 20.91 3.78
C ALA A 491 -16.84 19.40 3.65
N PHE A 492 -17.42 18.72 2.64
CA PHE A 492 -17.16 17.30 2.44
C PHE A 492 -15.73 17.02 1.97
N ILE A 493 -15.19 17.75 0.98
CA ILE A 493 -13.83 17.51 0.46
C ILE A 493 -12.71 17.94 1.43
N THR A 494 -13.03 18.74 2.44
CA THR A 494 -12.09 19.11 3.51
C THR A 494 -12.33 18.33 4.80
N SER A 495 -13.39 17.52 4.87
CA SER A 495 -13.70 16.72 6.04
C SER A 495 -12.58 15.73 6.36
N GLY A 496 -12.35 15.49 7.65
CA GLY A 496 -11.39 14.49 8.09
C GLY A 496 -11.74 13.09 7.59
N GLU A 497 -13.03 12.77 7.45
CA GLU A 497 -13.49 11.48 6.92
C GLU A 497 -13.09 11.28 5.45
N TYR A 498 -13.33 12.27 4.58
CA TYR A 498 -12.88 12.20 3.19
C TYR A 498 -11.36 12.14 3.08
N ARG A 499 -10.65 13.01 3.81
CA ARG A 499 -9.18 13.09 3.75
C ARG A 499 -8.48 11.81 4.21
N LYS A 500 -9.05 11.13 5.22
CA LYS A 500 -8.57 9.82 5.72
C LYS A 500 -8.54 8.72 4.66
N ARG A 501 -9.32 8.83 3.59
CA ARG A 501 -9.26 7.90 2.44
C ARG A 501 -7.92 7.98 1.70
N PHE A 502 -7.16 9.07 1.87
CA PHE A 502 -6.03 9.44 1.03
C PHE A 502 -4.76 9.78 1.83
N GLY A 503 -4.75 9.52 3.13
CA GLY A 503 -3.64 9.85 4.03
C GLY A 503 -4.12 10.44 5.35
N PRO A 504 -3.21 10.89 6.22
CA PRO A 504 -3.51 11.46 7.54
C PRO A 504 -4.40 12.71 7.48
#